data_AF-A0A7S2KK89-F1
#
_entry.id   AF-A0A7S2KK89-F1
#
_cell.length_a   1.000
_cell.length_b   1.000
_cell.length_c   1.000
_cell.angle_alpha   90.00
_cell.angle_beta   90.00
_cell.angle_gamma   90.00
#
_symmetry.space_group_name_H-M   'P 1'
#
loop_
_entity.id
_entity.type
_entity.pdbx_description
1 polymer ?
#
loop_
_entity_poly.entity_id
_entity_poly.type
_entity_poly.pdbx_seq_one_letter_code
_entity_poly.pdbx_strand_id
1 'polypeptide(L)'
;HNPTAQRVNAGPVSHHNPIHLCPPSITDGSGDNYNAPHQSNDSSTNSVLLKQKEVVDVEGLDREQTAHYNVDVRAVQKVSKPKYEMQWRDMFHRLKLYKEVKGDTLVPQNYEEDPPLGKWVNTQRRQYKLHASGRHSLITPERIELLNDEGFVWDASAISRFTKDNLQWQQMYKTLFKYYKENGHCRVPRGYAKNRKLATWVNNQRSQHKRMVEGKTSSMNQQKIQQLEEIGFDWAKAKKVKSD
;
A
#
# COMPACT_ATOMS: atom_id res chain seq x y z
N HIS A 1 6.21 -57.85 -37.33
CA HIS A 1 4.76 -58.08 -37.46
C HIS A 1 4.06 -57.30 -36.36
N ASN A 2 3.44 -56.17 -36.71
CA ASN A 2 2.41 -55.50 -35.91
C ASN A 2 1.06 -56.03 -36.45
N PRO A 3 -0.04 -56.19 -35.68
CA PRO A 3 -0.97 -55.04 -35.54
C PRO A 3 -1.95 -55.01 -34.32
N THR A 4 -2.32 -53.78 -33.93
CA THR A 4 -3.71 -53.24 -33.78
C THR A 4 -4.65 -53.54 -32.58
N ALA A 5 -4.87 -52.46 -31.80
CA ALA A 5 -6.11 -51.79 -31.33
C ALA A 5 -7.32 -52.54 -30.70
N GLN A 6 -7.86 -51.99 -29.59
CA GLN A 6 -9.14 -51.24 -29.54
C GLN A 6 -9.50 -50.76 -28.12
N ARG A 7 -10.53 -49.89 -28.06
CA ARG A 7 -10.88 -48.86 -27.08
C ARG A 7 -12.34 -49.03 -26.65
N VAL A 8 -12.72 -48.82 -25.38
CA VAL A 8 -14.03 -48.30 -24.88
C VAL A 8 -13.84 -47.90 -23.39
N ASN A 9 -14.06 -46.69 -22.86
CA ASN A 9 -15.22 -45.77 -22.71
C ASN A 9 -16.38 -46.27 -21.82
N ALA A 10 -16.52 -45.70 -20.62
CA ALA A 10 -17.79 -45.40 -19.93
C ALA A 10 -17.56 -44.39 -18.78
N GLY A 11 -18.35 -43.31 -18.74
CA GLY A 11 -18.33 -42.24 -17.72
C GLY A 11 -19.09 -42.57 -16.43
N PRO A 12 -19.31 -41.58 -15.53
CA PRO A 12 -20.63 -40.94 -15.51
C PRO A 12 -20.58 -39.41 -15.31
N VAL A 13 -21.30 -38.64 -16.15
CA VAL A 13 -22.60 -37.96 -15.91
C VAL A 13 -22.58 -36.92 -14.79
N SER A 14 -22.25 -35.67 -15.17
CA SER A 14 -22.48 -34.46 -14.37
C SER A 14 -23.96 -34.07 -14.38
N HIS A 15 -24.59 -34.04 -13.20
CA HIS A 15 -25.89 -33.41 -13.03
C HIS A 15 -25.69 -31.91 -12.81
N HIS A 16 -26.12 -31.11 -13.79
CA HIS A 16 -26.28 -29.67 -13.62
C HIS A 16 -27.49 -29.38 -12.74
N ASN A 17 -27.29 -28.54 -11.72
CA ASN A 17 -28.36 -27.92 -10.96
C ASN A 17 -28.29 -26.40 -11.20
N PRO A 18 -29.31 -25.75 -11.80
CA PRO A 18 -29.31 -24.32 -12.03
C PRO A 18 -29.95 -23.61 -10.83
N ILE A 19 -29.17 -22.83 -10.08
CA ILE A 19 -29.73 -21.94 -9.05
C ILE A 19 -30.05 -20.59 -9.70
N HIS A 20 -31.33 -20.42 -10.01
CA HIS A 20 -31.99 -19.12 -10.13
C HIS A 20 -31.87 -18.36 -8.82
N LEU A 21 -31.29 -17.15 -8.80
CA LEU A 21 -31.72 -16.10 -7.88
C LEU A 21 -31.45 -14.72 -8.51
N CYS A 22 -32.55 -14.00 -8.76
CA CYS A 22 -32.60 -12.55 -8.91
C CYS A 22 -33.07 -11.94 -7.55
N PRO A 23 -33.21 -10.61 -7.42
CA PRO A 23 -32.52 -9.72 -6.48
C PRO A 23 -33.29 -9.45 -5.16
N PRO A 24 -32.88 -8.45 -4.35
CA PRO A 24 -33.86 -7.37 -4.12
C PRO A 24 -33.29 -5.94 -4.14
N SER A 25 -34.11 -5.05 -4.69
CA SER A 25 -34.15 -3.62 -4.43
C SER A 25 -35.01 -3.34 -3.19
N ILE A 26 -34.59 -2.45 -2.29
CA ILE A 26 -35.39 -1.72 -1.27
C ILE A 26 -34.61 -0.39 -1.06
N THR A 27 -34.99 0.75 -1.67
CA THR A 27 -36.02 1.77 -1.33
C THR A 27 -35.73 2.65 -0.10
N ASP A 28 -35.64 3.95 -0.39
CA ASP A 28 -36.27 5.13 0.26
C ASP A 28 -35.91 5.67 1.67
N GLY A 29 -35.87 7.01 1.71
CA GLY A 29 -36.11 7.90 2.86
C GLY A 29 -34.92 8.80 3.20
N SER A 30 -34.83 10.09 2.80
CA SER A 30 -35.57 11.27 3.34
C SER A 30 -35.62 11.27 4.87
N GLY A 31 -35.22 12.29 5.64
CA GLY A 31 -34.83 13.68 5.47
C GLY A 31 -34.63 14.28 6.88
N ASP A 32 -34.42 15.60 6.94
CA ASP A 32 -34.50 16.48 8.11
C ASP A 32 -33.26 16.51 9.06
N ASN A 33 -32.40 17.53 9.00
CA ASN A 33 -32.59 18.93 9.42
C ASN A 33 -32.67 19.08 10.95
N TYR A 34 -31.56 19.41 11.62
CA TYR A 34 -31.60 20.03 12.95
C TYR A 34 -30.56 21.16 13.10
N ASN A 35 -31.15 22.33 13.26
CA ASN A 35 -30.64 23.62 13.69
C ASN A 35 -29.68 23.59 14.89
N ALA A 36 -28.68 24.47 14.85
CA ALA A 36 -28.17 25.12 16.05
C ALA A 36 -29.22 26.10 16.62
N PRO A 37 -29.20 26.39 17.92
CA PRO A 37 -28.96 27.78 18.27
C PRO A 37 -28.08 28.00 19.51
N HIS A 38 -27.29 29.06 19.35
CA HIS A 38 -26.79 30.07 20.28
C HIS A 38 -27.38 30.24 21.70
N GLN A 39 -26.49 30.84 22.52
CA GLN A 39 -26.68 31.64 23.75
C GLN A 39 -26.78 30.86 25.07
N SER A 40 -26.28 31.31 26.21
CA SER A 40 -25.22 32.23 26.69
C SER A 40 -25.53 32.41 28.20
N ASN A 41 -24.62 33.06 28.93
CA ASN A 41 -24.75 33.58 30.31
C ASN A 41 -24.33 32.57 31.40
N ASP A 42 -23.52 32.92 32.39
CA ASP A 42 -22.96 34.23 32.74
C ASP A 42 -21.82 34.13 33.75
N SER A 43 -20.96 35.14 33.67
CA SER A 43 -20.40 35.94 34.76
C SER A 43 -19.78 35.31 36.01
N SER A 44 -18.49 35.60 36.18
CA SER A 44 -17.96 36.48 37.25
C SER A 44 -16.43 36.34 37.26
N THR A 45 -15.59 37.37 37.24
CA THR A 45 -15.73 38.79 37.62
C THR A 45 -14.55 39.58 37.04
N ASN A 46 -14.85 40.79 36.54
CA ASN A 46 -14.12 42.07 36.65
C ASN A 46 -12.58 42.03 36.67
N SER A 47 -11.89 42.54 35.64
CA SER A 47 -11.60 43.98 35.45
C SER A 47 -11.06 44.63 36.72
N VAL A 48 -9.77 45.02 36.72
CA VAL A 48 -9.29 46.36 37.13
C VAL A 48 -7.75 46.39 37.21
N LEU A 49 -7.20 47.42 36.55
CA LEU A 49 -5.93 48.13 36.78
C LEU A 49 -4.57 47.46 36.46
N LEU A 50 -3.95 48.03 35.42
CA LEU A 50 -2.50 48.26 35.38
C LEU A 50 -2.04 49.03 36.63
N LYS A 51 -1.13 48.45 37.40
CA LYS A 51 -0.13 49.13 38.24
C LYS A 51 1.17 48.35 38.10
N GLN A 52 2.13 48.92 37.38
CA GLN A 52 3.35 49.56 37.91
C GLN A 52 4.47 48.56 38.20
N LYS A 53 5.57 48.75 37.47
CA LYS A 53 6.88 48.12 37.71
C LYS A 53 7.34 48.46 39.13
N GLU A 54 7.58 47.44 39.94
CA GLU A 54 8.52 47.56 41.06
C GLU A 54 9.77 46.74 40.74
N VAL A 55 10.88 47.45 40.71
CA VAL A 55 12.23 46.91 40.77
C VAL A 55 12.47 46.58 42.24
N VAL A 56 12.69 45.31 42.55
CA VAL A 56 13.20 44.89 43.85
C VAL A 56 14.56 44.25 43.65
N ASP A 57 15.58 44.93 44.18
CA ASP A 57 16.93 44.43 44.34
C ASP A 57 16.89 43.16 45.19
N VAL A 58 17.50 42.09 44.67
CA VAL A 58 17.74 40.84 45.42
C VAL A 58 19.25 40.67 45.55
N GLU A 59 19.83 41.38 46.51
CA GLU A 59 21.08 40.96 47.12
C GLU A 59 20.78 39.91 48.21
N GLY A 60 21.48 38.78 48.15
CA GLY A 60 21.64 37.87 49.28
C GLY A 60 20.65 36.71 49.37
N LEU A 61 20.93 35.62 48.64
CA LEU A 61 20.56 34.27 49.10
C LEU A 61 21.75 33.33 48.93
N ASP A 62 22.03 32.61 50.02
CA ASP A 62 23.27 31.92 50.36
C ASP A 62 23.69 30.80 49.38
N ARG A 63 25.00 30.75 49.13
CA ARG A 63 25.67 29.85 48.17
C ARG A 63 25.69 28.36 48.55
N GLU A 64 25.13 27.96 49.69
CA GLU A 64 25.21 26.58 50.19
C GLU A 64 23.97 25.72 49.94
N GLN A 65 22.78 26.30 49.71
CA GLN A 65 21.59 25.49 49.37
C GLN A 65 21.53 25.03 47.91
N THR A 66 22.26 25.67 47.00
CA THR A 66 22.22 25.36 45.55
C THR A 66 23.00 24.10 45.18
N ALA A 67 23.77 23.51 46.11
CA ALA A 67 24.58 22.32 45.86
C ALA A 67 23.77 21.00 45.85
N HIS A 68 22.57 20.97 46.44
CA HIS A 68 21.78 19.74 46.58
C HIS A 68 20.86 19.45 45.39
N TYR A 69 20.65 20.44 44.50
CA TYR A 69 19.82 20.30 43.30
C TYR A 69 20.63 20.12 42.01
N ASN A 70 21.88 19.66 42.12
CA ASN A 70 22.71 19.30 40.98
C ASN A 70 22.70 17.79 40.77
N VAL A 71 21.53 17.24 40.44
CA VAL A 71 21.45 15.93 39.78
C VAL A 71 21.59 16.17 38.28
N ASP A 72 22.84 16.08 37.85
CA ASP A 72 23.31 15.79 36.48
C ASP A 72 22.41 16.23 35.30
N VAL A 73 22.39 17.53 35.05
CA VAL A 73 21.75 18.17 33.89
C VAL A 73 22.36 17.72 32.54
N ARG A 74 23.46 16.95 32.55
CA ARG A 74 24.15 16.48 31.33
C ARG A 74 23.56 15.18 30.79
N ALA A 75 22.83 14.41 31.61
CA ALA A 75 22.16 13.17 31.17
C ALA A 75 20.85 13.43 30.40
N VAL A 76 20.19 14.59 30.61
CA VAL A 76 18.88 14.92 30.01
C VAL A 76 19.00 15.45 28.57
N GLN A 77 20.21 15.79 28.10
CA GLN A 77 20.44 16.37 26.77
C GLN A 77 20.29 15.40 25.58
N LYS A 78 19.97 14.12 25.83
CA LYS A 78 19.73 13.12 24.78
C LYS A 78 18.26 12.86 24.46
N VAL A 79 17.33 13.63 25.03
CA VAL A 79 15.92 13.60 24.64
C VAL A 79 15.68 14.69 23.60
N SER A 80 15.14 14.31 22.44
CA SER A 80 14.77 15.15 21.29
C SER A 80 14.38 16.59 21.69
N LYS A 81 15.11 17.61 21.18
CA LYS A 81 14.79 19.02 21.50
C LYS A 81 13.31 19.31 21.19
N PRO A 82 12.57 20.08 22.02
CA PRO A 82 11.12 20.33 21.86
C PRO A 82 10.68 20.75 20.45
N LYS A 83 11.55 21.50 19.75
CA LYS A 83 11.33 21.92 18.37
C LYS A 83 11.16 20.75 17.39
N TYR A 84 11.95 19.69 17.53
CA TYR A 84 11.87 18.52 16.62
C TYR A 84 10.64 17.67 16.90
N GLU A 85 10.21 17.62 18.15
CA GLU A 85 8.98 16.91 18.53
C GLU A 85 7.75 17.62 17.98
N MET A 86 7.68 18.94 18.13
CA MET A 86 6.60 19.75 17.54
C MET A 86 6.56 19.60 16.01
N GLN A 87 7.70 19.66 15.34
CA GLN A 87 7.78 19.43 13.89
C GLN A 87 7.28 18.05 13.48
N TRP A 88 7.59 17.00 14.25
CA TRP A 88 7.09 15.66 13.94
C TRP A 88 5.57 15.58 14.09
N ARG A 89 5.03 16.15 15.17
CA ARG A 89 3.57 16.22 15.43
C ARG A 89 2.82 16.99 14.36
N ASP A 90 3.36 18.11 13.90
CA ASP A 90 2.77 18.90 12.81
C ASP A 90 2.69 18.08 11.52
N MET A 91 3.76 17.35 11.17
CA MET A 91 3.77 16.49 9.99
C MET A 91 2.83 15.28 10.13
N PHE A 92 2.73 14.72 11.34
CA PHE A 92 1.78 13.66 11.63
C PHE A 92 0.33 14.15 11.48
N HIS A 93 0.02 15.36 11.96
CA HIS A 93 -1.30 15.96 11.75
C HIS A 93 -1.60 16.17 10.26
N ARG A 94 -0.63 16.64 9.46
CA ARG A 94 -0.78 16.76 8.00
C ARG A 94 -1.03 15.42 7.31
N LEU A 95 -0.42 14.34 7.78
CA LEU A 95 -0.70 12.99 7.28
C LEU A 95 -2.16 12.58 7.55
N LYS A 96 -2.69 12.90 8.74
CA LYS A 96 -4.11 12.63 9.06
C LYS A 96 -5.05 13.39 8.12
N LEU A 97 -4.78 14.67 7.87
CA LEU A 97 -5.55 15.46 6.89
C LEU A 97 -5.45 14.87 5.48
N TYR A 98 -4.27 14.43 5.05
CA TYR A 98 -4.11 13.74 3.78
C TYR A 98 -5.00 12.49 3.70
N LYS A 99 -5.01 11.67 4.75
CA LYS A 99 -5.84 10.45 4.84
C LYS A 99 -7.32 10.76 4.83
N GLU A 100 -7.78 11.80 5.50
CA GLU A 100 -9.18 12.24 5.45
C GLU A 100 -9.61 12.62 4.03
N VAL A 101 -8.73 13.29 3.27
CA VAL A 101 -9.02 13.75 1.91
C VAL A 101 -8.87 12.63 0.86
N LYS A 102 -7.85 11.78 0.97
CA LYS A 102 -7.50 10.78 -0.05
C LYS A 102 -7.99 9.37 0.29
N GLY A 103 -8.31 9.11 1.56
CA GLY A 103 -8.75 7.80 2.05
C GLY A 103 -7.62 6.82 2.37
N ASP A 104 -6.35 7.21 2.19
CA ASP A 104 -5.19 6.36 2.43
C ASP A 104 -3.98 7.14 2.97
N THR A 105 -2.89 6.42 3.30
CA THR A 105 -1.61 7.00 3.75
C THR A 105 -0.51 6.92 2.68
N LEU A 106 -0.89 6.75 1.41
CA LEU A 106 0.00 6.53 0.27
C LEU A 106 0.48 7.85 -0.34
N VAL A 107 1.00 8.74 0.51
CA VAL A 107 1.56 10.01 0.07
C VAL A 107 2.73 9.77 -0.93
N PRO A 108 2.66 10.36 -2.14
CA PRO A 108 3.75 10.32 -3.10
C PRO A 108 5.02 10.98 -2.56
N GLN A 109 6.20 10.49 -2.94
CA GLN A 109 7.47 11.13 -2.54
C GLN A 109 7.57 12.57 -3.08
N ASN A 110 7.10 12.78 -4.32
CA ASN A 110 7.05 14.08 -4.98
C ASN A 110 5.61 14.60 -4.97
N TYR A 111 5.00 14.68 -3.78
CA TYR A 111 3.65 15.22 -3.62
C TYR A 111 3.70 16.73 -3.88
N GLU A 112 2.95 17.23 -4.88
CA GLU A 112 3.08 18.62 -5.34
C GLU A 112 2.36 19.60 -4.43
N GLU A 113 1.26 19.16 -3.82
CA GLU A 113 0.40 19.97 -2.96
C GLU A 113 1.01 20.19 -1.56
N ASP A 114 1.75 19.20 -1.04
CA ASP A 114 2.58 19.34 0.16
C ASP A 114 3.92 18.58 -0.01
N PRO A 115 4.92 19.18 -0.69
CA PRO A 115 6.22 18.54 -0.89
C PRO A 115 6.97 18.20 0.41
N PRO A 116 6.91 19.02 1.48
CA PRO A 116 7.41 18.63 2.80
C PRO A 116 6.80 17.33 3.33
N LEU A 117 5.49 17.12 3.17
CA LEU A 117 4.81 15.89 3.60
C LEU A 117 5.31 14.66 2.84
N GLY A 118 5.43 14.73 1.52
CA GLY A 118 5.97 13.63 0.72
C GLY A 118 7.39 13.21 1.16
N LYS A 119 8.26 14.18 1.43
CA LYS A 119 9.62 13.93 1.94
C LYS A 119 9.61 13.35 3.36
N TRP A 120 8.75 13.85 4.24
CA TRP A 120 8.64 13.38 5.61
C TRP A 120 8.11 11.93 5.67
N VAL A 121 7.06 11.60 4.92
CA VAL A 121 6.51 10.24 4.81
C VAL A 121 7.58 9.26 4.32
N ASN A 122 8.32 9.63 3.27
CA ASN A 122 9.40 8.79 2.77
C ASN A 122 10.53 8.61 3.81
N THR A 123 10.79 9.65 4.60
CA THR A 123 11.74 9.56 5.73
C THR A 123 11.25 8.58 6.78
N GLN A 124 9.97 8.60 7.17
CA GLN A 124 9.42 7.63 8.14
C GLN A 124 9.57 6.20 7.62
N ARG A 125 9.20 5.93 6.37
CA ARG A 125 9.37 4.60 5.73
C ARG A 125 10.82 4.13 5.76
N ARG A 126 11.78 5.02 5.47
CA ARG A 126 13.23 4.72 5.53
C ARG A 126 13.68 4.40 6.96
N GLN A 127 13.29 5.22 7.94
CA GLN A 127 13.68 5.03 9.34
C GLN A 127 13.08 3.74 9.91
N TYR A 128 11.84 3.40 9.57
CA TYR A 128 11.25 2.13 9.95
C TYR A 128 11.99 0.93 9.37
N LYS A 129 12.40 0.99 8.10
CA LYS A 129 13.22 -0.07 7.50
C LYS A 129 14.57 -0.26 8.20
N LEU A 130 15.21 0.84 8.62
CA LEU A 130 16.44 0.77 9.43
C LEU A 130 16.16 0.11 10.78
N HIS A 131 15.11 0.54 11.48
CA HIS A 131 14.67 -0.02 12.77
C HIS A 131 14.38 -1.52 12.66
N ALA A 132 13.58 -1.93 11.68
CA ALA A 132 13.21 -3.33 11.46
C ALA A 132 14.38 -4.24 11.05
N SER A 133 15.48 -3.66 10.54
CA SER A 133 16.71 -4.41 10.22
C SER A 133 17.75 -4.37 11.35
N GLY A 134 17.38 -3.89 12.54
CA GLY A 134 18.28 -3.77 13.69
C GLY A 134 19.36 -2.70 13.53
N ARG A 135 19.22 -1.80 12.56
CA ARG A 135 20.15 -0.69 12.32
C ARG A 135 19.72 0.53 13.12
N HIS A 136 20.68 1.39 13.44
CA HIS A 136 20.40 2.66 14.12
C HIS A 136 19.36 3.47 13.32
N SER A 137 18.29 3.87 14.02
CA SER A 137 17.15 4.59 13.47
C SER A 137 16.72 5.71 14.41
N LEU A 138 16.15 6.77 13.85
CA LEU A 138 15.62 7.92 14.58
C LEU A 138 14.13 7.82 14.85
N ILE A 139 13.46 6.76 14.36
CA ILE A 139 12.05 6.53 14.68
C ILE A 139 11.94 5.85 16.04
N THR A 140 11.10 6.39 16.91
CA THR A 140 10.83 5.82 18.23
C THR A 140 9.68 4.81 18.14
N PRO A 141 9.59 3.84 19.07
CA PRO A 141 8.47 2.92 19.13
C PRO A 141 7.10 3.62 19.21
N GLU A 142 6.99 4.68 20.02
CA GLU A 142 5.78 5.51 20.13
C GLU A 142 5.35 6.10 18.78
N ARG A 143 6.29 6.60 17.97
CA ARG A 143 5.98 7.12 16.63
C ARG A 143 5.55 6.03 15.66
N ILE A 144 6.07 4.81 15.81
CA ILE A 144 5.63 3.65 15.03
C ILE A 144 4.19 3.31 15.38
N GLU A 145 3.85 3.25 16.68
CA GLU A 145 2.49 2.98 17.16
C GLU A 145 1.49 4.03 16.65
N LEU A 146 1.79 5.32 16.82
CA LEU A 146 0.93 6.41 16.32
C LEU A 146 0.68 6.32 14.80
N LEU A 147 1.69 5.94 14.02
CA LEU A 147 1.56 5.74 12.58
C LEU A 147 0.75 4.46 12.26
N ASN A 148 0.95 3.38 13.00
CA ASN A 148 0.20 2.14 12.84
C ASN A 148 -1.29 2.32 13.14
N ASP A 149 -1.63 3.08 14.18
CA ASP A 149 -3.02 3.40 14.55
C ASP A 149 -3.74 4.15 13.42
N GLU A 150 -3.00 4.95 12.65
CA GLU A 150 -3.53 5.61 11.47
C GLU A 150 -3.52 4.74 10.20
N GLY A 151 -3.14 3.46 10.29
CA GLY A 151 -3.06 2.56 9.14
C GLY A 151 -1.95 2.95 8.16
N PHE A 152 -0.82 3.43 8.67
CA PHE A 152 0.29 3.88 7.82
C PHE A 152 0.94 2.74 7.04
N VAL A 153 1.00 2.89 5.70
CA VAL A 153 1.64 1.91 4.83
C VAL A 153 3.16 2.13 4.80
N TRP A 154 3.88 1.25 5.49
CA TRP A 154 5.35 1.26 5.54
C TRP A 154 6.04 0.87 4.23
N ASP A 155 5.47 -0.09 3.47
CA ASP A 155 6.00 -0.53 2.18
C ASP A 155 5.06 -0.14 1.02
N ALA A 156 5.02 1.16 0.71
CA ALA A 156 4.31 1.66 -0.47
C ALA A 156 4.91 1.13 -1.79
N SER A 157 6.18 0.69 -1.78
CA SER A 157 6.80 0.09 -2.96
C SER A 157 6.21 -1.28 -3.27
N ALA A 158 5.82 -2.06 -2.27
CA ALA A 158 5.10 -3.32 -2.48
C ALA A 158 3.72 -3.07 -3.09
N ILE A 159 2.97 -2.08 -2.61
CA ILE A 159 1.67 -1.72 -3.19
C ILE A 159 1.82 -1.23 -4.64
N SER A 160 2.77 -0.32 -4.89
CA SER A 160 3.05 0.17 -6.25
C SER A 160 3.52 -0.94 -7.19
N ARG A 161 4.36 -1.87 -6.72
CA ARG A 161 4.76 -3.04 -7.51
C ARG A 161 3.56 -3.94 -7.82
N PHE A 162 2.73 -4.25 -6.82
CA PHE A 162 1.53 -5.07 -7.02
C PHE A 162 0.58 -4.48 -8.06
N THR A 163 0.27 -3.18 -7.96
CA THR A 163 -0.62 -2.51 -8.93
C THR A 163 0.00 -2.45 -10.31
N LYS A 164 1.30 -2.13 -10.43
CA LYS A 164 2.02 -2.09 -11.70
C LYS A 164 2.09 -3.47 -12.36
N ASP A 165 2.40 -4.52 -11.61
CA ASP A 165 2.47 -5.89 -12.12
C ASP A 165 1.10 -6.35 -12.64
N ASN A 166 0.01 -6.02 -11.93
CA ASN A 166 -1.35 -6.29 -12.39
C ASN A 166 -1.68 -5.52 -13.66
N LEU A 167 -1.35 -4.24 -13.76
CA LEU A 167 -1.58 -3.45 -14.97
C LEU A 167 -0.82 -4.01 -16.18
N GLN A 168 0.47 -4.33 -16.00
CA GLN A 168 1.27 -4.94 -17.06
C GLN A 168 0.73 -6.31 -17.48
N TRP A 169 0.31 -7.12 -16.51
CA TRP A 169 -0.37 -8.38 -16.79
C TRP A 169 -1.61 -8.18 -17.65
N GLN A 170 -2.54 -7.30 -17.23
CA GLN A 170 -3.79 -7.06 -17.96
C GLN A 170 -3.54 -6.54 -19.38
N GLN A 171 -2.55 -5.66 -19.59
CA GLN A 171 -2.18 -5.18 -20.92
C GLN A 171 -1.69 -6.31 -21.83
N MET A 172 -0.82 -7.18 -21.32
CA MET A 172 -0.30 -8.30 -22.10
C MET A 172 -1.35 -9.38 -22.34
N TYR A 173 -2.21 -9.63 -21.36
CA TYR A 173 -3.36 -10.53 -21.50
C TYR A 173 -4.32 -10.05 -22.60
N LYS A 174 -4.71 -8.76 -22.59
CA LYS A 174 -5.51 -8.16 -23.67
C LYS A 174 -4.85 -8.31 -25.04
N THR A 175 -3.53 -8.14 -25.10
CA THR A 175 -2.75 -8.31 -26.33
C THR A 175 -2.78 -9.76 -26.83
N LEU A 176 -2.67 -10.74 -25.91
CA LEU A 176 -2.81 -12.15 -26.25
C LEU A 176 -4.23 -12.50 -26.68
N PHE A 177 -5.25 -11.95 -26.02
CA PHE A 177 -6.65 -12.16 -26.38
C PHE A 177 -6.95 -11.64 -27.79
N LYS A 178 -6.40 -10.49 -28.17
CA LYS A 178 -6.47 -9.99 -29.55
C LYS A 178 -5.83 -10.97 -30.53
N TYR A 179 -4.64 -11.48 -30.23
CA TYR A 179 -3.98 -12.49 -31.05
C TYR A 179 -4.85 -13.76 -31.19
N TYR A 180 -5.46 -14.21 -30.09
CA TYR A 180 -6.39 -15.34 -30.10
C TYR A 180 -7.59 -15.09 -31.01
N LYS A 181 -8.21 -13.91 -30.95
CA LYS A 181 -9.33 -13.55 -31.83
C LYS A 181 -8.95 -13.56 -33.31
N GLU A 182 -7.72 -13.15 -33.64
CA GLU A 182 -7.23 -13.10 -35.02
C GLU A 182 -6.80 -14.48 -35.57
N ASN A 183 -6.26 -15.36 -34.72
CA ASN A 183 -5.62 -16.62 -35.15
C ASN A 183 -6.37 -17.88 -34.71
N GLY A 184 -7.39 -17.75 -33.85
CA GLY A 184 -8.15 -18.87 -33.26
C GLY A 184 -7.39 -19.65 -32.19
N HIS A 185 -6.17 -19.26 -31.84
CA HIS A 185 -5.34 -19.96 -30.85
C HIS A 185 -4.31 -19.05 -30.16
N CYS A 186 -3.78 -19.47 -29.01
CA CYS A 186 -2.74 -18.74 -28.28
C CYS A 186 -1.30 -19.18 -28.59
N ARG A 187 -1.07 -19.95 -29.67
CA ARG A 187 0.27 -20.45 -30.05
C ARG A 187 1.12 -19.37 -30.72
N VAL A 188 1.53 -18.37 -29.96
CA VAL A 188 2.39 -17.28 -30.45
C VAL A 188 3.80 -17.81 -30.77
N PRO A 189 4.32 -17.62 -31.99
CA PRO A 189 5.68 -18.00 -32.35
C PRO A 189 6.74 -17.27 -31.53
N ARG A 190 7.83 -17.94 -31.14
CA ARG A 190 8.92 -17.33 -30.35
C ARG A 190 9.54 -16.09 -31.01
N GLY A 191 9.56 -16.05 -32.34
CA GLY A 191 10.08 -14.94 -33.14
C GLY A 191 8.99 -14.04 -33.74
N TYR A 192 7.79 -13.98 -33.15
CA TYR A 192 6.65 -13.24 -33.73
C TYR A 192 7.00 -11.78 -34.03
N ALA A 193 7.25 -11.47 -35.30
CA ALA A 193 7.81 -10.20 -35.74
C ALA A 193 6.88 -9.01 -35.47
N LYS A 194 5.56 -9.23 -35.63
CA LYS A 194 4.52 -8.21 -35.38
C LYS A 194 4.50 -7.76 -33.92
N ASN A 195 4.83 -8.65 -32.97
CA ASN A 195 4.89 -8.29 -31.56
C ASN A 195 5.86 -9.19 -30.77
N ARG A 196 7.15 -8.82 -30.77
CA ARG A 196 8.19 -9.54 -30.03
C ARG A 196 7.96 -9.55 -28.50
N LYS A 197 7.34 -8.49 -27.96
CA LYS A 197 7.01 -8.41 -26.52
C LYS A 197 6.01 -9.48 -26.13
N LEU A 198 4.97 -9.69 -26.94
CA LEU A 198 3.98 -10.75 -26.74
C LEU A 198 4.62 -12.14 -26.77
N ALA A 199 5.48 -12.42 -27.75
CA ALA A 199 6.16 -13.71 -27.85
C ALA A 199 7.02 -14.02 -26.62
N THR A 200 7.79 -13.04 -26.14
CA THR A 200 8.58 -13.17 -24.90
C THR A 200 7.67 -13.40 -23.70
N TRP A 201 6.61 -12.62 -23.57
CA TRP A 201 5.67 -12.73 -22.45
C TRP A 201 4.97 -14.10 -22.39
N VAL A 202 4.49 -14.63 -23.53
CA VAL A 202 3.90 -15.98 -23.62
C VAL A 202 4.90 -17.05 -23.19
N ASN A 203 6.14 -16.97 -23.64
CA ASN A 203 7.18 -17.92 -23.26
C ASN A 203 7.54 -17.82 -21.76
N ASN A 204 7.51 -16.61 -21.21
CA ASN A 204 7.67 -16.40 -19.78
C ASN A 204 6.54 -17.06 -19.00
N GLN A 205 5.28 -16.96 -19.45
CA GLN A 205 4.15 -17.60 -18.76
C GLN A 205 4.30 -19.13 -18.71
N ARG A 206 4.66 -19.75 -19.84
CA ARG A 206 4.96 -21.19 -19.89
C ARG A 206 6.08 -21.59 -18.93
N SER A 207 7.13 -20.78 -18.86
CA SER A 207 8.29 -21.04 -17.98
C SER A 207 7.94 -20.88 -16.50
N GLN A 208 7.16 -19.85 -16.15
CA GLN A 208 6.71 -19.59 -14.78
C GLN A 208 5.70 -20.65 -14.31
N HIS A 209 4.79 -21.09 -15.17
CA HIS A 209 3.88 -22.19 -14.85
C HIS A 209 4.64 -23.50 -14.63
N LYS A 210 5.60 -23.83 -15.50
CA LYS A 210 6.47 -25.00 -15.31
C LYS A 210 7.21 -24.95 -13.96
N ARG A 211 7.78 -23.80 -13.59
CA ARG A 211 8.43 -23.62 -12.28
C ARG A 211 7.48 -23.85 -11.11
N MET A 212 6.25 -23.36 -11.22
CA MET A 212 5.22 -23.56 -10.19
C MET A 212 4.87 -25.04 -10.00
N VAL A 213 4.67 -25.77 -11.10
CA VAL A 213 4.40 -27.23 -11.05
C VAL A 213 5.59 -28.01 -10.49
N GLU A 214 6.82 -27.55 -10.74
CA GLU A 214 8.05 -28.12 -10.16
C GLU A 214 8.30 -27.73 -8.70
N GLY A 215 7.38 -27.01 -8.04
CA GLY A 215 7.55 -26.54 -6.66
C GLY A 215 8.62 -25.45 -6.48
N LYS A 216 9.08 -24.84 -7.58
CA LYS A 216 10.05 -23.73 -7.54
C LYS A 216 9.34 -22.40 -7.38
N THR A 217 10.08 -21.41 -6.91
CA THR A 217 9.60 -20.02 -6.86
C THR A 217 9.09 -19.57 -8.23
N SER A 218 7.88 -19.01 -8.27
CA SER A 218 7.22 -18.54 -9.48
C SER A 218 6.39 -17.30 -9.18
N SER A 219 6.25 -16.42 -10.18
CA SER A 219 5.35 -15.26 -10.11
C SER A 219 3.93 -15.57 -10.61
N MET A 220 3.66 -16.84 -10.91
CA MET A 220 2.36 -17.34 -11.35
C MET A 220 1.41 -17.46 -10.15
N ASN A 221 0.13 -17.18 -10.35
CA ASN A 221 -0.91 -17.36 -9.34
C ASN A 221 -2.16 -17.97 -9.98
N GLN A 222 -3.10 -18.42 -9.16
CA GLN A 222 -4.29 -19.13 -9.64
C GLN A 222 -5.16 -18.29 -10.59
N GLN A 223 -5.33 -17.00 -10.31
CA GLN A 223 -6.11 -16.09 -11.15
C GLN A 223 -5.48 -15.95 -12.55
N LYS A 224 -4.16 -15.80 -12.63
CA LYS A 224 -3.42 -15.71 -13.90
C LYS A 224 -3.53 -16.98 -14.73
N ILE A 225 -3.51 -18.14 -14.07
CA ILE A 225 -3.68 -19.45 -14.72
C ILE A 225 -5.10 -19.54 -15.28
N GLN A 226 -6.11 -19.27 -14.46
CA GLN A 226 -7.51 -19.32 -14.86
C GLN A 226 -7.80 -18.42 -16.08
N GLN A 227 -7.33 -17.17 -16.06
CA GLN A 227 -7.49 -16.26 -17.20
C GLN A 227 -6.88 -16.81 -18.50
N LEU A 228 -5.72 -17.46 -18.42
CA LEU A 228 -5.09 -18.07 -19.58
C LEU A 228 -5.84 -19.33 -20.05
N GLU A 229 -6.34 -20.14 -19.12
CA GLU A 229 -7.13 -21.34 -19.44
C GLU A 229 -8.46 -21.00 -20.11
N GLU A 230 -9.12 -19.93 -19.70
CA GLU A 230 -10.38 -19.43 -20.30
C GLU A 230 -10.25 -19.14 -21.81
N ILE A 231 -9.05 -18.78 -22.28
CA ILE A 231 -8.77 -18.51 -23.70
C ILE A 231 -8.11 -19.69 -24.42
N GLY A 232 -8.06 -20.87 -23.79
CA GLY A 232 -7.46 -22.08 -24.35
C GLY A 232 -5.94 -22.01 -24.47
N PHE A 233 -5.26 -21.37 -23.50
CA PHE A 233 -3.81 -21.20 -23.55
C PHE A 233 -3.06 -22.54 -23.45
N ASP A 234 -2.24 -22.81 -24.47
CA ASP A 234 -1.40 -23.99 -24.52
C ASP A 234 -0.09 -23.78 -23.75
N TRP A 235 -0.02 -24.41 -22.57
CA TRP A 235 1.14 -24.41 -21.67
C TRP A 235 2.36 -25.16 -22.25
N ALA A 236 2.17 -26.04 -23.24
CA ALA A 236 3.28 -26.70 -23.89
C ALA A 236 4.11 -25.71 -24.72
N LYS A 237 5.43 -25.93 -24.80
CA LYS A 237 6.31 -25.09 -25.62
C LYS A 237 5.92 -25.24 -27.09
N ALA A 238 5.74 -24.12 -27.80
CA ALA A 238 5.56 -24.15 -29.25
C ALA A 238 6.77 -24.85 -29.91
N LYS A 239 6.50 -25.89 -30.71
CA LYS A 239 7.54 -26.58 -31.49
C LYS A 239 8.12 -25.58 -32.51
N LYS A 240 9.44 -25.65 -32.76
CA LYS A 240 10.05 -24.90 -33.87
C LYS A 240 9.43 -25.43 -35.17
N VAL A 241 8.57 -24.64 -35.80
CA VAL A 241 8.21 -24.90 -37.20
C VAL A 241 9.44 -24.49 -38.00
N LYS A 242 10.17 -25.45 -38.58
CA LYS A 242 11.13 -25.16 -39.64
C LYS A 242 10.31 -24.74 -40.86
N SER A 243 10.51 -23.52 -41.33
CA SER A 243 10.11 -23.14 -42.68
C SER A 243 11.17 -23.70 -43.61
N ASP A 244 10.79 -24.68 -44.42
CA ASP A 244 11.57 -25.15 -45.56
C ASP A 244 11.47 -24.14 -46.72
#